data_AF-A0A4Y6PP80-F1
#
_entry.id   AF-A0A4Y6PP80-F1
#
_cell.length_a   1.000
_cell.length_b   1.000
_cell.length_c   1.000
_cell.angle_alpha   90.00
_cell.angle_beta   90.00
_cell.angle_gamma   90.00
#
_symmetry.space_group_name_H-M   'P 1'
#
loop_
_entity.id
_entity.type
_entity.pdbx_description
1 polymer ?
#
loop_
_entity_poly.entity_id
_entity_poly.type
_entity_poly.pdbx_seq_one_letter_code
_entity_poly.pdbx_strand_id
1 'polypeptide(L)' 'MARDELGPIEVEVRDNNINRALNRLKREIGREGISRELKRRRFYEKPSVAKRRKMREAERRRRKEERRARRRRRRRR' A
#
# COMPACT_ATOMS: atom_id res chain seq x y z
N MET A 1 17.14 16.32 -12.21
CA MET A 1 17.64 14.97 -12.53
C MET A 1 18.05 14.28 -11.24
N ALA A 2 17.11 13.60 -10.55
CA ALA A 2 17.36 12.84 -9.32
C ALA A 2 16.13 11.97 -8.95
N ARG A 3 15.72 11.04 -9.82
CA ARG A 3 14.60 10.12 -9.52
C ARG A 3 14.89 8.64 -9.78
N ASP A 4 16.08 8.31 -10.28
CA ASP A 4 16.46 6.93 -10.61
C ASP A 4 17.31 6.24 -9.52
N GLU A 5 17.36 6.77 -8.29
CA GLU A 5 18.05 6.14 -7.16
C GLU A 5 17.14 5.30 -6.24
N LEU A 6 15.85 5.17 -6.57
CA LEU A 6 15.01 4.14 -5.97
C LEU A 6 15.13 2.89 -6.85
N GLY A 7 16.18 2.11 -6.61
CA GLY A 7 16.39 0.81 -7.25
C GLY A 7 15.17 -0.11 -7.12
N PRO A 8 15.12 -1.21 -7.91
CA PRO A 8 14.03 -2.17 -7.84
C PRO A 8 13.86 -2.72 -6.42
N ILE A 9 12.64 -3.15 -6.07
CA ILE A 9 12.42 -3.82 -4.78
C ILE A 9 13.17 -5.15 -4.79
N GLU A 10 14.21 -5.23 -3.97
CA GLU A 10 15.04 -6.42 -3.82
C GLU A 10 14.82 -7.07 -2.46
N VAL A 11 14.88 -8.40 -2.42
CA VAL A 11 14.78 -9.18 -1.19
C VAL A 11 15.87 -10.23 -1.18
N GLU A 12 16.77 -10.12 -0.21
CA GLU A 12 17.80 -11.12 0.06
C GLU A 12 17.18 -12.44 0.53
N VAL A 13 17.62 -13.55 -0.07
CA VAL A 13 17.26 -14.90 0.35
C VAL A 13 18.29 -15.38 1.38
N ARG A 14 17.82 -15.71 2.58
CA ARG A 14 18.65 -16.31 3.64
C ARG A 14 18.31 -17.78 3.79
N ASP A 15 19.33 -18.60 4.07
CA ASP A 15 19.20 -20.02 4.41
C ASP A 15 18.46 -20.86 3.35
N ASN A 16 18.61 -20.50 2.07
CA ASN A 16 17.90 -21.11 0.93
C ASN A 16 16.34 -21.11 1.06
N ASN A 17 15.77 -20.27 1.92
CA ASN A 17 14.33 -20.25 2.14
C ASN A 17 13.61 -19.32 1.14
N ILE A 18 13.43 -19.83 -0.08
CA ILE A 18 12.85 -19.11 -1.21
C ILE A 18 11.40 -18.68 -0.93
N ASN A 19 10.58 -19.57 -0.36
CA ASN A 19 9.17 -19.30 -0.08
C ASN A 19 9.00 -18.11 0.87
N ARG A 20 9.90 -17.97 1.85
CA ARG A 20 9.88 -16.82 2.76
C ARG A 20 10.27 -15.52 2.06
N ALA A 21 11.27 -15.55 1.19
CA ALA A 21 11.69 -14.39 0.40
C ALA A 21 10.57 -13.91 -0.54
N LEU A 22 9.91 -14.82 -1.26
CA LEU A 22 8.77 -14.50 -2.13
C LEU A 22 7.61 -13.85 -1.36
N ASN A 23 7.29 -14.40 -0.19
CA ASN A 23 6.25 -13.82 0.68
C ASN A 23 6.63 -12.43 1.20
N ARG A 24 7.92 -12.20 1.51
CA ARG A 24 8.42 -10.89 1.93
C ARG A 24 8.34 -9.88 0.78
N LEU A 25 8.79 -10.25 -0.41
CA LEU A 25 8.72 -9.42 -1.62
C LEU A 25 7.26 -9.01 -1.91
N LYS A 26 6.34 -9.98 -1.90
CA LYS A 26 4.90 -9.71 -2.08
C LYS A 26 4.35 -8.73 -1.04
N ARG A 27 4.83 -8.80 0.21
CA ARG A 27 4.42 -7.87 1.28
C ARG A 27 4.98 -6.47 1.05
N GLU A 28 6.25 -6.33 0.66
CA GLU A 28 6.86 -5.01 0.36
C GLU A 28 6.15 -4.35 -0.84
N ILE A 29 5.93 -5.08 -1.94
CA ILE A 29 5.14 -4.61 -3.09
C ILE A 29 3.73 -4.16 -2.66
N GLY A 30 3.10 -4.92 -1.74
CA GLY A 30 1.80 -4.58 -1.19
C GLY A 30 1.79 -3.33 -0.30
N ARG A 31 2.90 -3.05 0.40
CA ARG A 31 3.08 -1.85 1.25
C ARG A 31 3.24 -0.59 0.42
N GLU A 32 4.08 -0.64 -0.61
CA GLU A 32 4.26 0.48 -1.54
C GLU A 32 3.00 0.74 -2.37
N GLY A 33 2.15 -0.27 -2.52
CA GLY A 33 0.86 -0.14 -3.21
C GLY A 33 1.00 -0.21 -4.73
N ILE A 34 2.16 -0.62 -5.24
CA ILE A 34 2.46 -0.75 -6.67
C ILE A 34 1.40 -1.59 -7.37
N SER A 35 1.04 -2.76 -6.84
CA SER A 35 0.02 -3.62 -7.47
C SER A 35 -1.35 -2.94 -7.57
N ARG A 36 -1.68 -2.05 -6.63
CA ARG A 36 -2.94 -1.30 -6.65
C ARG A 36 -2.90 -0.17 -7.67
N GLU A 37 -1.75 0.48 -7.79
CA GLU A 37 -1.51 1.52 -8.78
C GLU A 37 -1.51 0.97 -10.20
N LEU A 38 -0.79 -0.12 -10.45
CA LEU A 38 -0.76 -0.81 -11.75
C LEU A 38 -2.19 -1.20 -12.20
N LYS A 39 -2.99 -1.79 -11.30
CA LYS A 39 -4.39 -2.11 -11.60
C LYS A 39 -5.22 -0.89 -11.95
N ARG A 40 -4.98 0.24 -11.27
CA ARG A 40 -5.70 1.49 -11.52
C ARG A 40 -5.29 2.13 -12.85
N ARG A 41 -4.01 2.07 -13.21
CA ARG A 41 -3.46 2.66 -14.44
C ARG A 41 -3.73 1.81 -15.70
N ARG A 42 -4.25 0.58 -15.56
CA ARG A 42 -4.54 -0.32 -16.69
C ARG A 42 -5.53 0.29 -17.71
N PHE A 43 -6.43 1.16 -17.27
CA PHE A 43 -7.43 1.82 -18.12
C PHE A 43 -7.53 3.30 -17.78
N TYR A 44 -7.96 4.11 -18.75
CA TYR A 44 -8.19 5.53 -18.51
C TYR A 44 -9.35 5.75 -17.53
N GLU A 45 -9.08 6.47 -16.44
CA GLU A 45 -10.07 6.90 -15.45
C GLU A 45 -10.39 8.38 -15.69
N LYS A 46 -11.64 8.69 -16.07
CA LYS A 46 -12.09 10.08 -16.22
C LYS A 46 -11.79 10.89 -14.94
N PRO A 47 -11.39 12.18 -15.06
CA PRO A 47 -10.96 12.97 -13.91
C PRO A 47 -12.04 13.13 -12.82
N SER A 48 -13.31 13.20 -13.22
CA SER A 48 -14.44 13.27 -12.26
C SER A 48 -14.62 11.97 -11.46
N VAL A 49 -14.29 10.82 -12.04
CA VAL A 49 -14.33 9.51 -11.37
C VAL A 49 -13.14 9.40 -10.41
N ALA A 50 -11.95 9.80 -10.86
CA ALA A 50 -10.76 9.85 -10.03
C ALA A 50 -10.94 10.74 -8.78
N LYS A 51 -11.56 11.92 -8.93
CA LYS A 51 -11.93 12.82 -7.81
C LYS A 51 -12.87 12.12 -6.82
N ARG A 52 -13.97 11.52 -7.31
CA ARG A 52 -14.93 10.77 -6.48
C ARG A 52 -14.28 9.60 -5.72
N ARG A 53 -13.40 8.85 -6.38
CA ARG A 53 -12.65 7.75 -5.76
C ARG A 53 -11.72 8.25 -4.65
N LYS A 54 -10.97 9.34 -4.90
CA LYS A 54 -10.06 9.95 -3.92
C LYS A 54 -10.81 10.39 -2.66
N MET A 55 -11.98 11.02 -2.79
CA MET A 55 -12.82 11.42 -1.65
C MET A 55 -13.28 10.20 -0.83
N ARG A 56 -13.80 9.16 -1.49
CA ARG A 56 -14.22 7.92 -0.81
C ARG A 56 -13.06 7.22 -0.09
N GLU A 57 -11.87 7.21 -0.69
CA GLU A 57 -10.68 6.62 -0.06
C GLU A 57 -10.20 7.41 1.16
N ALA A 58 -10.24 8.74 1.10
CA ALA A 58 -9.90 9.60 2.22
C ALA A 58 -10.86 9.39 3.40
N GLU A 59 -12.16 9.31 3.13
CA GLU A 59 -13.17 9.03 4.14
C GLU A 59 -12.98 7.64 4.78
N ARG A 60 -12.77 6.60 3.96
CA ARG A 60 -12.46 5.25 4.46
C ARG A 60 -11.21 5.23 5.33
N ARG A 61 -10.17 6.00 4.97
CA ARG A 61 -8.95 6.13 5.76
C ARG A 61 -9.21 6.79 7.11
N ARG A 62 -9.94 7.91 7.14
CA ARG A 62 -10.34 8.61 8.38
C ARG A 62 -11.11 7.69 9.33
N ARG A 63 -12.15 7.01 8.85
CA ARG A 63 -12.94 6.04 9.65
C ARG A 63 -12.07 4.91 10.21
N LYS A 64 -11.09 4.44 9.44
CA LYS A 64 -10.16 3.38 9.89
C LYS A 64 -9.22 3.88 11.00
N GLU A 65 -8.73 5.11 10.89
CA GLU A 65 -7.87 5.75 11.88
C GLU A 65 -8.62 6.01 13.20
N GLU A 66 -9.85 6.53 13.14
CA GLU A 66 -10.73 6.70 14.30
C GLU A 66 -10.99 5.37 15.02
N ARG A 67 -11.31 4.31 14.27
CA ARG A 67 -11.50 2.96 14.85
C ARG A 67 -10.25 2.45 15.55
N ARG A 68 -9.06 2.71 14.98
CA ARG A 68 -7.78 2.36 15.60
C ARG A 68 -7.52 3.18 16.86
N ALA A 69 -7.80 4.48 16.84
CA ALA A 69 -7.67 5.37 18.00
C ALA A 69 -8.60 4.95 19.14
N ARG A 70 -9.86 4.66 18.85
CA ARG A 70 -10.83 4.15 19.85
C ARG A 70 -10.38 2.84 20.48
N ARG A 71 -9.87 1.89 19.68
CA ARG A 71 -9.29 0.63 20.19
C ARG A 71 -8.09 0.88 21.10
N ARG A 72 -7.18 1.78 20.71
CA ARG A 72 -6.01 2.16 21.54
C ARG A 72 -6.43 2.77 22.87
N ARG A 73 -7.39 3.71 22.84
CA ARG A 73 -7.95 4.33 24.06
C ARG A 73 -8.59 3.29 24.98
N ARG A 74 -9.35 2.34 24.41
CA ARG A 74 -9.96 1.23 25.17
C ARG A 74 -8.95 0.27 25.79
N ARG A 75 -7.77 0.08 25.17
CA ARG A 75 -6.71 -0.79 25.71
C ARG A 75 -5.86 -0.13 26.80
N ARG A 76 -5.94 1.20 26.93
CA ARG A 76 -5.19 2.00 27.91
C ARG A 76 -6.00 2.32 29.17
N ARG A 77 -7.31 2.07 29.13
CA ARG A 77 -8.20 2.07 30.29
C ARG A 77 -8.31 0.64 30.78
#